data_AF-A0AAP5LPC2-F1
#
_entry.id   AF-A0AAP5LPC2-F1
#
_cell.length_a   1.000
_cell.length_b   1.000
_cell.length_c   1.000
_cell.angle_alpha   90.00
_cell.angle_beta   90.00
_cell.angle_gamma   90.00
#
_symmetry.space_group_name_H-M   'P 1'
#
loop_
_entity.id
_entity.type
_entity.pdbx_description
1 polymer ?
#
loop_
_entity_poly.entity_id
_entity_poly.type
_entity_poly.pdbx_seq_one_letter_code
_entity_poly.pdbx_strand_id
1 'polypeptide(L)'
;MVDHIPEYQSTPKLTRQQKGKLGEQAACRWLQEHDYEIVVQNWRCRSGEIDIVATFEELVIFVEVRSRSGVGRYGTPQESVDFRKVQQVRSTAAVYMQRSGELNRQIRFDVIAVMQDATGESISIEHIVNAF
;
A
#
# COMPACT_ATOMS: atom_id res chain seq x y z
N MET A 1 -17.11 39.77 30.53
CA MET A 1 -17.81 38.49 30.33
C MET A 1 -16.84 37.66 29.51
N VAL A 2 -16.31 36.57 30.07
CA VAL A 2 -15.07 35.93 29.62
C VAL A 2 -15.33 35.20 28.30
N ASP A 3 -14.58 35.55 27.26
CA ASP A 3 -14.58 34.83 25.98
C ASP A 3 -14.12 33.39 26.21
N HIS A 4 -15.04 32.45 26.00
CA HIS A 4 -14.76 31.03 26.06
C HIS A 4 -14.05 30.64 24.77
N ILE A 5 -12.71 30.63 24.79
CA ILE A 5 -11.91 30.09 23.69
C ILE A 5 -12.08 28.56 23.76
N PRO A 6 -12.65 27.90 22.74
CA PRO A 6 -12.77 26.45 22.76
C PRO A 6 -11.36 25.85 22.72
N GLU A 7 -11.05 25.01 23.71
CA GLU A 7 -9.85 24.19 23.72
C GLU A 7 -9.82 23.35 22.45
N TYR A 8 -8.88 23.66 21.55
CA TYR A 8 -8.58 22.81 20.41
C TYR A 8 -7.95 21.52 20.97
N GLN A 9 -8.79 20.54 21.30
CA GLN A 9 -8.35 19.22 21.69
C GLN A 9 -7.54 18.64 20.54
N SER A 10 -6.22 18.67 20.69
CA SER A 10 -5.29 18.15 19.70
C SER A 10 -5.55 16.66 19.57
N THR A 11 -6.13 16.24 18.45
CA THR A 11 -6.34 14.83 18.12
C THR A 11 -4.98 14.13 18.24
N PRO A 12 -4.86 13.05 19.03
CA PRO A 12 -3.58 12.37 19.16
C PRO A 12 -3.12 11.90 17.77
N LYS A 13 -1.92 12.33 17.36
CA LYS A 13 -1.35 11.96 16.06
C LYS A 13 -1.17 10.44 16.00
N LEU A 14 -1.70 9.82 14.94
CA LEU A 14 -1.51 8.40 14.66
C LEU A 14 -0.02 8.03 14.56
N THR A 15 0.34 6.86 15.08
CA THR A 15 1.67 6.27 14.90
C THR A 15 1.90 5.86 13.45
N ARG A 16 3.18 5.70 13.04
CA ARG A 16 3.52 5.23 11.68
C ARG A 16 2.90 3.87 11.35
N GLN A 17 2.86 2.96 12.33
CA GLN A 17 2.26 1.63 12.16
C GLN A 17 0.73 1.72 11.97
N GLN A 18 0.04 2.57 12.74
CA GLN A 18 -1.39 2.78 12.58
C GLN A 18 -1.73 3.40 11.21
N LYS A 19 -0.94 4.39 10.76
CA LYS A 19 -1.10 4.97 9.42
C LYS A 19 -0.90 3.92 8.33
N GLY A 20 0.18 3.13 8.41
CA GLY A 20 0.45 2.04 7.47
C GLY A 20 -0.72 1.07 7.35
N LYS A 21 -1.23 0.58 8.49
CA LYS A 21 -2.38 -0.31 8.53
C LYS A 21 -3.63 0.30 7.91
N LEU A 22 -3.92 1.57 8.19
CA LEU A 22 -5.07 2.26 7.60
C LEU A 22 -4.90 2.46 6.08
N GLY A 23 -3.67 2.72 5.62
CA GLY A 23 -3.34 2.80 4.21
C GLY A 23 -3.51 1.46 3.50
N GLU A 24 -3.05 0.35 4.08
CA GLU A 24 -3.26 -1.00 3.52
C GLU A 24 -4.75 -1.34 3.42
N GLN A 25 -5.53 -0.99 4.44
CA GLN A 25 -6.99 -1.18 4.42
C GLN A 25 -7.66 -0.33 3.33
N ALA A 26 -7.23 0.92 3.16
CA ALA A 26 -7.75 1.79 2.11
C ALA A 26 -7.38 1.27 0.70
N ALA A 27 -6.15 0.78 0.54
CA ALA A 27 -5.69 0.17 -0.71
C ALA A 27 -6.48 -1.10 -1.05
N CYS A 28 -6.76 -1.97 -0.07
CA CYS A 28 -7.59 -3.16 -0.28
C CYS A 28 -9.00 -2.78 -0.74
N ARG A 29 -9.64 -1.81 -0.07
CA ARG A 29 -10.98 -1.34 -0.46
C ARG A 29 -10.98 -0.79 -1.88
N TRP A 30 -10.02 0.08 -2.19
CA TRP A 30 -9.89 0.65 -3.52
C TRP A 30 -9.72 -0.42 -4.58
N LEU A 31 -8.85 -1.41 -4.36
CA LEU A 31 -8.65 -2.54 -5.28
C LEU A 31 -9.95 -3.31 -5.51
N GLN A 32 -10.69 -3.63 -4.44
CA GLN A 32 -11.97 -4.33 -4.52
C GLN A 32 -13.04 -3.53 -5.28
N GLU A 33 -13.08 -2.22 -5.11
CA GLU A 33 -13.96 -1.31 -5.85
C GLU A 33 -13.61 -1.19 -7.34
N HIS A 34 -12.40 -1.61 -7.73
CA HIS A 34 -11.89 -1.60 -9.11
C HIS A 34 -11.71 -3.03 -9.67
N ASP A 35 -12.52 -3.99 -9.21
CA ASP A 35 -12.60 -5.37 -9.71
C ASP A 35 -11.38 -6.26 -9.44
N TYR A 36 -10.47 -5.85 -8.54
CA TYR A 36 -9.40 -6.72 -8.07
C TYR A 36 -9.90 -7.61 -6.93
N GLU A 37 -9.52 -8.89 -6.97
CA GLU A 37 -9.76 -9.82 -5.87
C GLU A 37 -8.54 -9.86 -4.93
N ILE A 38 -8.76 -9.67 -3.62
CA ILE A 38 -7.69 -9.73 -2.62
C ILE A 38 -7.44 -11.18 -2.23
N VAL A 39 -6.25 -11.69 -2.53
CA VAL A 39 -5.84 -13.07 -2.22
C VAL A 39 -5.21 -13.15 -0.83
N VAL A 40 -4.28 -12.24 -0.53
CA VAL A 40 -3.64 -12.18 0.79
C VAL A 40 -3.17 -10.76 1.11
N GLN A 41 -3.18 -10.42 2.40
CA GLN A 41 -2.60 -9.17 2.92
C GLN A 41 -1.44 -9.52 3.87
N ASN A 42 -0.44 -8.65 3.94
CA ASN A 42 0.67 -8.73 4.86
C ASN A 42 1.42 -10.08 4.80
N TRP A 43 1.67 -10.59 3.59
CA TRP A 43 2.35 -11.86 3.41
C TRP A 43 3.85 -11.72 3.71
N ARG A 44 4.39 -12.62 4.53
CA ARG A 44 5.77 -12.53 5.02
C ARG A 44 6.49 -13.86 4.85
N CYS A 45 7.75 -13.78 4.46
CA CYS A 45 8.66 -14.91 4.46
C CYS A 45 10.09 -14.44 4.77
N ARG A 46 11.06 -15.35 4.70
CA ARG A 46 12.46 -15.04 5.03
C ARG A 46 13.08 -13.98 4.12
N SER A 47 12.63 -13.84 2.87
CA SER A 47 13.19 -12.84 1.93
C SER A 47 12.58 -11.45 2.11
N GLY A 48 11.40 -11.32 2.72
CA GLY A 48 10.74 -10.03 2.88
C GLY A 48 9.24 -10.13 3.13
N GLU A 49 8.56 -9.03 2.84
CA GLU A 49 7.12 -8.85 2.98
C GLU A 49 6.51 -8.36 1.66
N ILE A 50 5.25 -8.72 1.44
CA ILE A 50 4.37 -8.18 0.41
C ILE A 50 3.13 -7.65 1.13
N ASP A 51 2.78 -6.38 0.90
CA ASP A 51 1.64 -5.76 1.56
C ASP A 51 0.32 -6.37 1.10
N ILE A 52 0.11 -6.51 -0.21
CA ILE A 52 -1.10 -7.11 -0.78
C ILE A 52 -0.72 -7.98 -1.98
N VAL A 53 -1.31 -9.18 -2.04
CA VAL A 53 -1.42 -9.96 -3.28
C VAL A 53 -2.88 -9.94 -3.71
N ALA A 54 -3.10 -9.56 -4.95
CA ALA A 54 -4.42 -9.51 -5.56
C ALA A 54 -4.41 -10.23 -6.92
N THR A 55 -5.59 -10.48 -7.46
CA THR A 55 -5.76 -10.96 -8.82
C THR A 55 -6.66 -10.03 -9.61
N PHE A 56 -6.33 -9.85 -10.87
CA PHE A 56 -7.12 -9.08 -11.83
C PHE A 56 -7.00 -9.78 -13.17
N GLU A 57 -8.12 -10.24 -13.72
CA GLU A 57 -8.13 -11.17 -14.85
C GLU A 57 -7.21 -12.37 -14.59
N GLU A 58 -6.30 -12.69 -15.50
CA GLU A 58 -5.36 -13.81 -15.37
C GLU A 58 -4.09 -13.48 -14.57
N LEU A 59 -3.94 -12.22 -14.13
CA LEU A 59 -2.72 -11.72 -13.48
C LEU A 59 -2.73 -11.95 -11.97
N VAL A 60 -1.57 -12.25 -11.41
CA VAL A 60 -1.26 -12.11 -9.98
C VAL A 60 -0.54 -10.78 -9.77
N ILE A 61 -1.12 -9.91 -8.97
CA ILE A 61 -0.66 -8.55 -8.73
C ILE A 61 -0.05 -8.47 -7.34
N PHE A 62 1.22 -8.10 -7.27
CA PHE A 62 1.93 -7.81 -6.04
C PHE A 62 1.91 -6.29 -5.82
N VAL A 63 1.22 -5.83 -4.78
CA VAL A 63 1.04 -4.40 -4.52
C VAL A 63 1.83 -4.00 -3.29
N GLU A 64 2.66 -2.98 -3.43
CA GLU A 64 3.28 -2.28 -2.31
C GLU A 64 2.46 -1.03 -1.96
N VAL A 65 2.16 -0.82 -0.67
CA VAL A 65 1.35 0.30 -0.19
C VAL A 65 2.22 1.37 0.43
N ARG A 66 2.03 2.62 -0.02
CA ARG A 66 2.77 3.79 0.47
C ARG A 66 1.81 4.80 1.07
N SER A 67 1.76 4.85 2.40
CA SER A 67 1.01 5.87 3.13
C SER A 67 1.79 7.19 3.24
N ARG A 68 1.15 8.31 2.92
CA ARG A 68 1.71 9.67 3.04
C ARG A 68 0.88 10.50 4.01
N SER A 69 1.54 11.37 4.78
CA SER A 69 0.87 12.42 5.55
C SER A 69 1.42 13.78 5.15
N GLY A 70 0.58 14.63 4.54
CA GLY A 70 0.92 15.99 4.08
C GLY A 70 0.94 16.19 2.56
N VAL A 71 0.78 17.45 2.13
CA VAL A 71 0.71 17.87 0.71
C VAL A 71 2.14 18.09 0.18
N GLY A 72 2.77 17.04 -0.33
CA GLY A 72 4.07 17.14 -0.99
C GLY A 72 4.13 16.24 -2.21
N ARG A 73 4.53 16.80 -3.37
CA ARG A 73 4.93 16.00 -4.54
C ARG A 73 6.26 15.32 -4.21
N TYR A 74 6.26 14.00 -4.11
CA TYR A 74 7.47 13.26 -4.46
C TYR A 74 7.36 12.84 -5.91
N GLY A 75 8.54 12.76 -6.52
CA GLY A 75 8.79 12.31 -7.87
C GLY A 75 8.15 10.97 -8.22
N THR A 76 8.36 10.52 -9.45
CA THR A 76 7.64 9.37 -9.99
C THR A 76 7.81 8.15 -9.07
N PRO A 77 6.84 7.23 -9.01
CA PRO A 77 6.94 5.99 -8.23
C PRO A 77 8.29 5.27 -8.39
N GLN A 78 8.90 5.32 -9.59
CA GLN A 78 10.25 4.82 -9.85
C GLN A 78 11.35 5.51 -9.02
N GLU A 79 11.22 6.80 -8.73
CA GLU A 79 12.15 7.56 -7.87
C GLU A 79 11.95 7.26 -6.37
N SER A 80 10.81 6.69 -5.99
CA SER A 80 10.44 6.43 -4.58
C SER A 80 10.75 5.00 -4.09
N VAL A 81 11.01 4.06 -5.01
CA VAL A 81 11.35 2.66 -4.67
C VAL A 81 12.82 2.39 -5.02
N ASP A 82 13.70 2.34 -4.01
CA ASP A 82 15.12 1.97 -4.21
C ASP A 82 15.23 0.61 -4.92
N PHE A 83 16.22 0.46 -5.79
CA PHE A 83 16.54 -0.78 -6.51
C PHE A 83 16.61 -1.99 -5.56
N ARG A 84 17.14 -1.80 -4.35
CA ARG A 84 17.19 -2.87 -3.33
C ARG A 84 15.80 -3.38 -2.95
N LYS A 85 14.82 -2.48 -2.81
CA LYS A 85 13.44 -2.83 -2.46
C LYS A 85 12.77 -3.55 -3.63
N VAL A 86 12.99 -3.12 -4.87
CA VAL A 86 12.51 -3.83 -6.07
C VAL A 86 13.01 -5.28 -6.10
N GLN A 87 14.31 -5.49 -5.90
CA GLN A 87 14.89 -6.84 -5.89
C GLN A 87 14.34 -7.69 -4.75
N GLN A 88 14.15 -7.09 -3.57
CA GLN A 88 13.55 -7.78 -2.44
C GLN A 88 12.12 -8.23 -2.75
N VAL A 89 11.26 -7.33 -3.24
CA VAL A 89 9.86 -7.64 -3.56
C VAL A 89 9.77 -8.72 -4.63
N ARG A 90 10.59 -8.66 -5.69
CA ARG A 90 10.65 -9.72 -6.72
C ARG A 90 11.05 -11.07 -6.15
N SER A 91 12.05 -11.10 -5.27
CA SER A 91 12.48 -12.32 -4.58
C SER A 91 11.38 -12.89 -3.67
N THR A 92 10.69 -12.02 -2.92
CA THR A 92 9.56 -12.39 -2.07
C THR A 92 8.37 -12.90 -2.88
N ALA A 93 8.06 -12.28 -4.02
CA ALA A 93 7.03 -12.73 -4.95
C ALA A 93 7.34 -14.09 -5.55
N ALA A 94 8.59 -14.36 -5.96
CA ALA A 94 8.98 -15.68 -6.44
C ALA A 94 8.73 -16.79 -5.41
N VAL A 95 9.02 -16.53 -4.13
CA VAL A 95 8.73 -17.48 -3.04
C VAL A 95 7.22 -17.64 -2.84
N TYR A 96 6.43 -16.56 -2.96
CA TYR A 96 4.97 -16.64 -2.92
C TYR A 96 4.44 -17.56 -4.02
N MET A 97 4.81 -17.29 -5.28
CA MET A 97 4.34 -18.04 -6.45
C MET A 97 4.68 -19.53 -6.36
N GLN A 98 5.87 -19.85 -5.83
CA GLN A 98 6.26 -21.24 -5.59
C GLN A 98 5.36 -21.93 -4.54
N ARG A 99 4.99 -21.22 -3.47
CA ARG A 99 4.20 -21.78 -2.37
C ARG A 99 2.70 -21.84 -2.66
N SER A 100 2.19 -20.92 -3.49
CA SER A 100 0.79 -20.90 -3.90
C SER A 100 0.48 -21.85 -5.06
N GLY A 101 1.52 -22.33 -5.78
CA GLY A 101 1.35 -23.18 -6.96
C GLY A 101 1.04 -22.41 -8.24
N GLU A 102 1.16 -21.08 -8.22
CA GLU A 102 0.72 -20.18 -9.30
C GLU A 102 1.78 -19.92 -10.38
N LEU A 103 2.82 -20.77 -10.47
CA LEU A 103 4.03 -20.54 -11.27
C LEU A 103 3.81 -20.21 -12.76
N ASN A 104 2.65 -20.55 -13.32
CA ASN A 104 2.33 -20.32 -14.73
C ASN A 104 1.55 -19.02 -14.99
N ARG A 105 1.15 -18.29 -13.94
CA ARG A 105 0.42 -17.03 -14.08
C ARG A 105 1.36 -15.87 -14.36
N GLN A 106 0.89 -14.94 -15.18
CA GLN A 106 1.57 -13.67 -15.38
C GLN A 106 1.50 -12.85 -14.09
N ILE A 107 2.59 -12.14 -13.78
CA ILE A 107 2.69 -11.32 -12.57
C ILE A 107 2.87 -9.84 -12.93
N ARG A 108 2.39 -8.97 -12.05
CA ARG A 108 2.61 -7.52 -12.14
C ARG A 108 2.97 -6.96 -10.77
N PHE A 109 3.85 -5.98 -10.73
CA PHE A 109 4.15 -5.23 -9.51
C PHE A 109 3.56 -3.84 -9.61
N ASP A 110 2.67 -3.53 -8.68
CA ASP A 110 1.97 -2.26 -8.60
C ASP A 110 2.35 -1.54 -7.32
N VAL A 111 2.12 -0.23 -7.30
CA VAL A 111 2.21 0.59 -6.08
C VAL A 111 0.89 1.30 -5.88
N ILE A 112 0.36 1.29 -4.65
CA ILE A 112 -0.75 2.15 -4.25
C ILE A 112 -0.24 3.20 -3.28
N ALA A 113 -0.34 4.46 -3.68
CA ALA A 113 -0.05 5.59 -2.81
C ALA A 113 -1.34 6.09 -2.16
N VAL A 114 -1.39 6.09 -0.82
CA VAL A 114 -2.53 6.57 -0.04
C VAL A 114 -2.12 7.85 0.66
N MET A 115 -2.78 8.95 0.32
CA MET A 115 -2.64 10.22 1.04
C MET A 115 -3.65 10.25 2.17
N GLN A 116 -3.18 10.44 3.40
CA GLN A 116 -4.03 10.47 4.58
C GLN A 116 -3.92 11.81 5.32
N ASP A 117 -5.01 12.21 5.94
CA ASP A 117 -5.05 13.35 6.84
C ASP A 117 -4.42 13.00 8.22
N ALA A 118 -4.59 13.88 9.21
CA ALA A 118 -4.09 13.64 10.56
C ALA A 118 -4.88 12.56 11.31
N THR A 119 -6.15 12.33 10.94
CA THR A 119 -7.06 11.34 11.55
C THR A 119 -6.90 9.94 10.95
N GLY A 120 -6.21 9.82 9.82
CA GLY A 120 -6.01 8.58 9.07
C GLY A 120 -7.03 8.35 7.96
N GLU A 121 -7.94 9.31 7.74
CA GLU A 121 -8.87 9.30 6.62
C GLU A 121 -8.12 9.48 5.30
N SER A 122 -8.53 8.74 4.27
CA SER A 122 -7.90 8.79 2.95
C SER A 122 -8.39 10.02 2.18
N ILE A 123 -7.47 10.94 1.88
CA ILE A 123 -7.71 12.13 1.05
C ILE A 123 -7.70 11.75 -0.43
N SER A 124 -6.73 10.93 -0.83
CA SER A 124 -6.61 10.46 -2.22
C SER A 124 -5.88 9.13 -2.28
N ILE A 125 -6.21 8.34 -3.29
CA ILE A 125 -5.54 7.07 -3.60
C ILE A 125 -5.10 7.14 -5.06
N GLU A 126 -3.83 6.84 -5.30
CA GLU A 126 -3.25 6.72 -6.63
C GLU A 126 -2.73 5.30 -6.83
N HIS A 127 -3.21 4.64 -7.87
CA HIS A 127 -2.77 3.31 -8.26
C HIS A 127 -1.82 3.39 -9.46
N ILE A 128 -0.58 2.97 -9.23
CA ILE A 128 0.49 2.99 -10.20
C ILE A 128 0.66 1.55 -10.68
N VAL A 129 0.13 1.31 -11.86
CA VAL A 129 0.23 0.03 -12.58
C VAL A 129 1.62 -0.13 -13.18
N ASN A 130 2.18 -1.34 -13.13
CA ASN A 130 3.52 -1.64 -13.66
C ASN A 130 4.60 -0.73 -13.06
N ALA A 131 4.61 -0.60 -11.74
CA ALA A 131 5.51 0.29 -11.04
C ALA A 131 6.99 -0.11 -11.25
N PHE A 132 7.29 -1.41 -11.36
CA PHE A 132 8.63 -1.94 -11.63
C PHE A 132 8.64 -3.41 -12.06
#